data_AF-A0AAV5KBN3-F1
#
_entry.id   AF-A0AAV5KBN3-F1
#
_cell.length_a   1.000
_cell.length_b   1.000
_cell.length_c   1.000
_cell.angle_alpha   90.00
_cell.angle_beta   90.00
_cell.angle_gamma   90.00
#
_symmetry.space_group_name_H-M   'P 1'
#
loop_
_entity.id
_entity.type
_entity.pdbx_description
1 polymer ?
#
loop_
_entity_poly.entity_id
_entity_poly.type
_entity_poly.pdbx_seq_one_letter_code
_entity_poly.pdbx_strand_id
1 'polypeptide(L)'
;MNCLLSWPEPVVRVQSLSESGLQTIPERYVKPLSDRPLMINTSPLTIIEENIPLIDLQHLFSNDRAIRAKTLSSISRACQEWGFFQVVNHGVNPGLMRRICELWREFFNQPLEVKQECANDPSTYEGYGSRLGVEKGAILDWSDYFFLHFMPASLRNESKWPAMPQSLRFASSALETYSN
;
A
#
# COMPACT_ATOMS: atom_id res chain seq x y z
N MET A 1 -20.21 -12.06 -19.35
CA MET A 1 -19.64 -11.27 -18.24
C MET A 1 -20.27 -9.90 -18.31
N ASN A 2 -21.09 -9.52 -17.32
CA ASN A 2 -21.63 -8.16 -17.26
C ASN A 2 -20.48 -7.22 -16.91
N CYS A 3 -19.92 -6.56 -17.91
CA CYS A 3 -18.98 -5.47 -17.69
C CYS A 3 -19.77 -4.37 -16.99
N LEU A 4 -19.44 -4.07 -15.73
CA LEU A 4 -20.12 -3.01 -15.00
C LEU A 4 -19.75 -1.68 -15.65
N LEU A 5 -20.73 -1.08 -16.33
CA LEU A 5 -20.56 0.20 -17.02
C LEU A 5 -20.53 1.40 -16.05
N SER A 6 -20.85 1.18 -14.77
CA SER A 6 -20.89 2.23 -13.74
C SER A 6 -20.70 1.65 -12.34
N TRP A 7 -20.25 2.49 -11.42
CA TRP A 7 -20.16 2.11 -10.01
C TRP A 7 -21.57 1.87 -9.45
N PRO A 8 -21.75 0.86 -8.59
CA PRO A 8 -23.06 0.56 -7.99
C PRO A 8 -23.54 1.66 -7.03
N GLU A 9 -22.61 2.50 -6.55
CA GLU A 9 -22.83 3.63 -5.65
C GLU A 9 -21.81 4.72 -5.96
N PRO A 10 -22.11 6.01 -5.67
CA PRO A 10 -21.16 7.11 -5.86
C PRO A 10 -19.83 6.85 -5.14
N VAL A 11 -18.73 7.11 -5.83
CA VAL A 11 -17.39 7.09 -5.21
C VAL A 11 -17.23 8.35 -4.37
N VAL A 12 -17.10 8.18 -3.06
CA VAL A 12 -16.84 9.27 -2.13
C VAL A 12 -15.39 9.20 -1.71
N ARG A 13 -14.62 10.27 -1.91
CA ARG A 13 -13.20 10.31 -1.53
C ARG A 13 -13.05 10.50 -0.03
N VAL A 14 -12.25 9.65 0.60
CA VAL A 14 -12.07 9.66 2.06
C VAL A 14 -11.33 10.92 2.50
N GLN A 15 -10.35 11.39 1.72
CA GLN A 15 -9.67 12.66 2.01
C GLN A 15 -10.67 13.82 2.06
N SER A 16 -11.53 13.97 1.06
CA SER A 16 -12.56 15.01 1.04
C SER A 16 -13.56 14.89 2.20
N LEU A 17 -13.91 13.66 2.61
CA LEU A 17 -14.72 13.45 3.82
C LEU A 17 -13.99 13.90 5.07
N SER A 18 -12.71 13.55 5.21
CA SER A 18 -11.90 13.93 6.38
C SER A 18 -11.72 15.45 6.51
N GLU A 19 -11.68 16.15 5.37
CA GLU A 19 -11.52 17.62 5.30
C GLU A 19 -12.86 18.37 5.46
N SER A 20 -14.01 17.68 5.40
CA SER A 20 -15.34 18.31 5.43
C SER A 20 -15.82 18.77 6.83
N GLY A 21 -15.06 18.47 7.89
CA GLY A 21 -15.43 18.83 9.27
C GLY A 21 -16.46 17.91 9.93
N LEU A 22 -16.69 16.71 9.38
CA LEU A 22 -17.55 15.69 9.97
C LEU A 22 -17.13 15.35 11.40
N GLN A 23 -18.11 15.22 12.29
CA GLN A 23 -17.89 14.87 13.69
C GLN A 23 -17.92 13.35 13.93
N THR A 24 -18.47 12.60 12.98
CA THR A 24 -18.63 11.15 13.05
C THR A 24 -18.35 10.52 11.69
N ILE A 25 -17.70 9.35 11.68
CA ILE A 25 -17.50 8.60 10.44
C ILE A 25 -18.85 8.04 9.92
N PRO A 26 -19.13 8.08 8.61
CA PRO A 26 -20.32 7.44 8.05
C PRO A 26 -20.33 5.94 8.28
N GLU A 27 -21.53 5.37 8.43
CA GLU A 27 -21.74 3.95 8.79
C GLU A 27 -21.02 2.96 7.86
N ARG A 28 -20.90 3.27 6.56
CA ARG A 28 -20.19 2.40 5.60
C ARG A 28 -18.71 2.20 5.91
N TYR A 29 -18.10 3.04 6.73
CA TYR A 29 -16.69 2.92 7.15
C TYR A 29 -16.52 2.34 8.56
N VAL A 30 -17.64 2.05 9.23
CA VAL A 30 -17.65 1.46 10.56
C VAL A 30 -17.52 -0.06 10.42
N LYS A 31 -16.39 -0.62 10.84
CA LYS A 31 -16.20 -2.08 10.82
C LYS A 31 -17.18 -2.79 11.78
N PRO A 32 -17.62 -4.02 11.47
CA PRO A 32 -18.42 -4.84 12.38
C PRO A 32 -17.69 -5.03 13.72
N LEU A 33 -18.43 -5.22 14.82
CA LEU A 33 -17.81 -5.41 16.14
C LEU A 33 -16.82 -6.58 16.18
N SER A 34 -17.06 -7.63 15.40
CA SER A 34 -16.16 -8.79 15.27
C SER A 34 -14.79 -8.46 14.69
N ASP A 35 -14.70 -7.39 13.89
CA ASP A 35 -13.52 -7.04 13.12
C ASP A 35 -12.73 -5.89 13.76
N ARG A 36 -13.26 -5.32 14.85
CA ARG A 36 -12.61 -4.24 15.60
C ARG A 36 -11.53 -4.83 16.50
N PRO A 37 -10.41 -4.09 16.73
CA PRO A 37 -9.39 -4.53 17.66
C PRO A 37 -10.00 -4.83 19.04
N LEU A 38 -9.70 -6.02 19.57
CA LEU A 38 -10.01 -6.32 20.96
C LEU A 38 -9.13 -5.42 21.84
N MET A 39 -9.75 -4.53 22.62
CA MET A 39 -9.04 -3.79 23.66
C MET A 39 -8.66 -4.78 24.77
N ILE A 40 -7.49 -5.39 24.64
CA ILE A 40 -6.93 -6.21 25.71
C ILE A 40 -6.46 -5.24 26.79
N ASN A 41 -7.26 -5.06 27.83
CA ASN A 41 -6.86 -4.36 29.06
C ASN A 41 -5.88 -5.25 29.85
N THR A 42 -4.66 -5.43 29.35
CA THR A 42 -3.64 -6.23 30.02
C THR A 42 -2.79 -5.37 30.95
N SER A 43 -2.76 -5.77 32.22
CA SER A 43 -1.84 -5.30 33.26
C SER A 43 -0.36 -5.37 32.78
N PRO A 44 0.54 -4.45 33.19
CA PRO A 44 1.87 -4.27 32.57
C PRO A 44 2.89 -5.41 32.79
N LEU A 45 2.54 -6.50 33.47
CA LEU A 45 3.53 -7.39 34.09
C LEU A 45 3.81 -8.71 33.36
N THR A 46 3.23 -9.01 32.20
CA THR A 46 3.58 -10.26 31.48
C THR A 46 3.24 -10.26 29.99
N ILE A 47 3.63 -9.22 29.24
CA ILE A 47 3.69 -9.35 27.77
C ILE A 47 5.12 -9.75 27.44
N ILE A 48 5.32 -11.03 27.08
CA ILE A 48 6.44 -11.38 26.21
C ILE A 48 6.11 -10.64 24.91
N GLU A 49 6.76 -9.51 24.66
CA GLU A 49 6.60 -8.78 23.40
C GLU A 49 7.18 -9.66 22.28
N GLU A 50 6.35 -10.54 21.74
CA GLU A 50 6.62 -11.20 20.48
C GLU A 50 6.60 -10.12 19.41
N ASN A 51 7.77 -9.54 19.17
CA ASN A 51 7.98 -8.53 18.17
C ASN A 51 8.05 -9.19 16.78
N ILE A 52 7.48 -8.51 15.80
CA ILE A 52 7.55 -8.89 14.38
C ILE A 52 9.02 -9.18 14.02
N PRO A 53 9.34 -10.33 13.39
CA PRO A 53 10.72 -10.69 13.08
C PRO A 53 11.42 -9.60 12.26
N LEU A 54 12.62 -9.21 12.68
CA LEU A 54 13.49 -8.28 11.96
C LEU A 54 14.65 -9.06 11.35
N ILE A 55 14.76 -9.03 10.02
CA ILE A 55 15.77 -9.79 9.27
C ILE A 55 16.79 -8.85 8.65
N ASP A 56 18.07 -9.09 8.97
CA ASP A 56 19.18 -8.42 8.33
C ASP A 56 19.57 -9.12 7.01
N LEU A 57 19.38 -8.42 5.89
CA LEU A 57 19.70 -8.92 4.55
C LEU A 57 21.14 -8.66 4.11
N GLN A 58 21.97 -7.99 4.92
CA GLN A 58 23.37 -7.70 4.59
C GLN A 58 24.15 -8.95 4.19
N HIS A 59 23.84 -10.09 4.82
CA HIS A 59 24.55 -11.35 4.61
C HIS A 59 23.87 -12.31 3.65
N LEU A 60 22.76 -11.92 3.03
CA LEU A 60 22.03 -12.78 2.10
C LEU A 60 22.92 -13.23 0.92
N PHE A 61 23.85 -12.38 0.49
CA PHE A 61 24.80 -12.65 -0.58
C PHE A 61 26.24 -12.82 -0.09
N SER A 62 26.44 -13.18 1.20
CA SER A 62 27.77 -13.44 1.75
C SER A 62 28.46 -14.60 1.03
N ASN A 63 29.78 -14.48 0.87
CA ASN A 63 30.64 -15.58 0.40
C ASN A 63 30.80 -16.69 1.44
N ASP A 64 30.54 -16.38 2.72
CA ASP A 64 30.49 -17.38 3.79
C ASP A 64 29.15 -18.12 3.75
N ARG A 65 29.22 -19.43 3.45
CA ARG A 65 28.05 -20.30 3.36
C ARG A 65 27.30 -20.44 4.68
N ALA A 66 27.98 -20.44 5.82
CA ALA A 66 27.35 -20.60 7.13
C ALA A 66 26.54 -19.34 7.50
N ILE A 67 27.12 -18.16 7.27
CA ILE A 67 26.43 -16.89 7.50
C ILE A 67 25.21 -16.77 6.58
N ARG A 68 25.38 -17.07 5.28
CA ARG A 68 24.27 -17.05 4.32
C ARG A 68 23.16 -18.02 4.69
N ALA A 69 23.50 -19.24 5.11
CA ALA A 69 22.52 -20.24 5.54
C ALA A 69 21.72 -19.78 6.77
N LYS A 70 22.36 -19.04 7.70
CA LYS A 70 21.68 -18.47 8.88
C LYS A 70 20.64 -17.42 8.49
N THR A 71 20.95 -16.52 7.56
CA THR A 71 19.99 -15.53 7.05
C THR A 71 18.81 -16.23 6.35
N LEU A 72 19.08 -17.20 5.48
CA LEU A 72 18.03 -17.99 4.80
C LEU A 72 17.13 -18.75 5.79
N SER A 73 17.73 -19.34 6.84
CA SER A 73 16.97 -20.03 7.89
C SER A 73 16.06 -19.05 8.66
N SER A 74 16.53 -17.83 8.92
CA SER A 74 15.72 -16.79 9.56
C SER A 74 14.53 -16.36 8.70
N ILE A 75 14.74 -16.20 7.38
CA ILE A 75 13.66 -15.91 6.42
C ILE A 75 12.64 -17.05 6.40
N SER A 76 13.11 -18.30 6.24
CA SER A 76 12.25 -19.48 6.21
C SER A 76 11.37 -19.58 7.45
N ARG A 77 11.99 -19.38 8.64
CA ARG A 77 11.28 -19.41 9.91
C ARG A 77 10.24 -18.30 10.03
N ALA A 78 10.58 -17.06 9.67
CA ALA A 78 9.62 -15.97 9.68
C ALA A 78 8.44 -16.20 8.73
N CYS A 79 8.68 -16.76 7.54
CA CYS A 79 7.60 -17.13 6.63
C CYS A 79 6.67 -18.22 7.22
N GLN A 80 7.23 -19.22 7.90
CA GLN A 80 6.47 -20.35 8.44
C GLN A 80 5.70 -20.00 9.72
N GLU A 81 6.33 -19.27 10.62
CA GLU A 81 5.78 -18.97 11.95
C GLU A 81 4.93 -17.69 11.95
N TRP A 82 5.28 -16.69 11.13
CA TRP A 82 4.64 -15.37 11.13
C TRP A 82 3.88 -15.03 9.85
N GLY A 83 4.37 -15.49 8.70
CA GLY A 83 3.85 -15.09 7.38
C GLY A 83 4.24 -13.67 6.94
N PHE A 84 4.93 -12.90 7.79
CA PHE A 84 5.48 -11.59 7.48
C PHE A 84 6.69 -11.25 8.38
N PHE A 85 7.53 -10.32 7.93
CA PHE A 85 8.72 -9.85 8.66
C PHE A 85 9.16 -8.48 8.16
N GLN A 86 9.96 -7.79 8.96
CA GLN A 86 10.65 -6.55 8.59
C GLN A 86 12.06 -6.87 8.08
N VAL A 87 12.59 -6.04 7.19
CA VAL A 87 13.94 -6.19 6.64
C VAL A 87 14.79 -4.95 6.87
N VAL A 88 16.08 -5.14 7.14
CA VAL A 88 17.11 -4.09 7.18
C VAL A 88 18.28 -4.48 6.29
N ASN A 89 19.11 -3.50 5.93
CA ASN A 89 20.25 -3.69 5.02
C ASN A 89 19.87 -4.39 3.69
N HIS A 90 18.68 -4.08 3.18
CA HIS A 90 18.09 -4.65 1.97
C HIS A 90 18.65 -4.06 0.65
N GLY A 91 19.68 -3.21 0.73
CA GLY A 91 20.38 -2.63 -0.43
C GLY A 91 19.64 -1.51 -1.16
N VAL A 92 18.38 -1.19 -0.81
CA VAL A 92 17.70 0.00 -1.38
C VAL A 92 18.32 1.26 -0.79
N ASN A 93 18.68 2.21 -1.64
CA ASN A 93 19.14 3.52 -1.21
C ASN A 93 18.05 4.25 -0.37
N PRO A 94 18.31 4.65 0.89
CA PRO A 94 17.33 5.33 1.72
C PRO A 94 16.84 6.67 1.15
N GLY A 95 17.68 7.36 0.36
CA GLY A 95 17.31 8.58 -0.36
C GLY A 95 16.31 8.33 -1.49
N LEU A 96 16.39 7.17 -2.17
CA LEU A 96 15.41 6.76 -3.17
C LEU A 96 14.04 6.53 -2.53
N MET A 97 13.98 5.76 -1.43
CA MET A 97 12.74 5.51 -0.69
C MET A 97 12.08 6.81 -0.24
N ARG A 98 12.87 7.73 0.34
CA ARG A 98 12.37 9.02 0.83
C ARG A 98 11.80 9.86 -0.31
N ARG A 99 12.51 9.95 -1.43
CA ARG A 99 12.06 10.66 -2.63
C ARG A 99 10.75 10.10 -3.16
N ILE A 100 10.61 8.78 -3.27
CA ILE A 100 9.36 8.16 -3.75
C ILE A 100 8.19 8.48 -2.81
N CYS A 101 8.40 8.39 -1.49
CA CYS A 101 7.38 8.77 -0.52
C CYS A 101 6.98 10.25 -0.64
N GLU A 102 7.93 11.15 -0.85
CA GLU A 102 7.68 12.59 -1.04
C GLU A 102 6.87 12.86 -2.32
N LEU A 103 7.20 12.18 -3.43
CA LEU A 103 6.49 12.33 -4.70
C LEU A 103 5.02 11.88 -4.61
N TRP A 104 4.76 10.76 -3.95
CA TRP A 104 3.38 10.32 -3.74
C TRP A 104 2.62 11.23 -2.78
N ARG A 105 3.26 11.73 -1.72
CA ARG A 105 2.66 12.76 -0.85
C ARG A 105 2.28 14.01 -1.64
N GLU A 106 3.17 14.47 -2.52
CA GLU A 106 2.90 15.60 -3.40
C GLU A 106 1.70 15.34 -4.32
N PHE A 107 1.58 14.14 -4.89
CA PHE A 107 0.41 13.74 -5.67
C PHE A 107 -0.89 13.78 -4.85
N PHE A 108 -0.92 13.17 -3.65
CA PHE A 108 -2.13 13.15 -2.82
C PHE A 108 -2.54 14.55 -2.32
N ASN A 109 -1.59 15.49 -2.25
CA ASN A 109 -1.85 16.90 -1.95
C ASN A 109 -2.33 17.73 -3.15
N GLN A 110 -2.37 17.16 -4.37
CA GLN A 110 -2.95 17.85 -5.53
C GLN A 110 -4.47 18.05 -5.37
N PRO A 111 -5.05 19.04 -6.10
CA PRO A 111 -6.49 19.19 -6.20
C PRO A 111 -7.19 17.89 -6.62
N LEU A 112 -8.44 17.72 -6.16
CA LEU A 112 -9.21 16.52 -6.43
C LEU A 112 -9.40 16.29 -7.94
N GLU A 113 -9.56 17.35 -8.71
CA GLU A 113 -9.73 17.32 -10.17
C GLU A 113 -8.53 16.65 -10.84
N VAL A 114 -7.32 17.04 -10.47
CA VAL A 114 -6.06 16.47 -10.99
C VAL A 114 -5.96 14.99 -10.64
N LYS A 115 -6.28 14.61 -9.41
CA LYS A 115 -6.28 13.20 -8.98
C LYS A 115 -7.33 12.37 -9.71
N GLN A 116 -8.46 12.98 -10.10
CA GLN A 116 -9.53 12.31 -10.82
C GLN A 116 -9.22 12.01 -12.28
N GLU A 117 -8.31 12.74 -12.91
CA GLU A 117 -7.88 12.48 -14.30
C GLU A 117 -7.34 11.06 -14.50
N CYS A 118 -6.72 10.51 -13.46
CA CYS A 118 -6.18 9.16 -13.43
C CYS A 118 -6.97 8.23 -12.49
N ALA A 119 -8.26 8.53 -12.24
CA ALA A 119 -9.10 7.69 -11.39
C ALA A 119 -9.33 6.30 -12.00
N ASN A 120 -9.54 5.35 -11.11
CA ASN A 120 -10.00 4.03 -11.48
C ASN A 120 -11.51 4.02 -11.82
N ASP A 121 -11.98 2.90 -12.35
CA ASP A 121 -13.36 2.73 -12.79
C ASP A 121 -13.82 1.28 -12.54
N PRO A 122 -15.11 0.93 -12.70
CA PRO A 122 -15.58 -0.41 -12.35
C PRO A 122 -14.94 -1.54 -13.17
N SER A 123 -14.31 -1.23 -14.31
CA SER A 123 -13.63 -2.21 -15.17
C SER A 123 -12.16 -2.40 -14.81
N THR A 124 -11.54 -1.47 -14.06
CA THR A 124 -10.15 -1.58 -13.63
C THR A 124 -9.91 -0.90 -12.29
N TYR A 125 -9.14 -1.57 -11.43
CA TYR A 125 -8.72 -1.02 -10.15
C TYR A 125 -7.50 -0.08 -10.27
N GLU A 126 -6.86 -0.01 -11.45
CA GLU A 126 -5.75 0.89 -11.73
C GLU A 126 -6.15 2.36 -11.70
N GLY A 127 -5.29 3.18 -11.07
CA GLY A 127 -5.47 4.60 -10.90
C GLY A 127 -5.85 4.99 -9.47
N TYR A 128 -6.31 6.24 -9.32
CA TYR A 128 -6.75 6.81 -8.06
C TYR A 128 -8.12 6.29 -7.63
N GLY A 129 -8.16 5.59 -6.50
CA GLY A 129 -9.34 4.90 -5.98
C GLY A 129 -9.69 5.28 -4.53
N SER A 130 -10.91 4.92 -4.12
CA SER A 130 -11.42 5.10 -2.75
C SER A 130 -12.31 3.94 -2.29
N ARG A 131 -12.53 2.97 -3.16
CA ARG A 131 -13.29 1.75 -2.86
C ARG A 131 -12.65 0.57 -3.57
N LEU A 132 -12.42 -0.51 -2.83
CA LEU A 132 -12.08 -1.80 -3.41
C LEU A 132 -13.37 -2.59 -3.54
N GLY A 133 -13.71 -2.98 -4.77
CA GLY A 133 -14.89 -3.79 -5.07
C GLY A 133 -16.10 -3.02 -5.61
N VAL A 134 -17.03 -3.79 -6.17
CA VAL A 134 -18.17 -3.32 -6.98
C VAL A 134 -19.52 -3.77 -6.43
N GLU A 135 -19.53 -4.23 -5.18
CA GLU A 135 -20.74 -4.61 -4.48
C GLU A 135 -21.42 -3.37 -3.87
N LYS A 136 -22.75 -3.40 -3.82
CA LYS A 136 -23.57 -2.35 -3.19
C LYS A 136 -23.68 -2.63 -1.70
N GLY A 137 -23.49 -1.60 -0.87
CA GLY A 137 -23.56 -1.71 0.59
C GLY A 137 -22.33 -2.35 1.23
N ALA A 138 -21.21 -2.44 0.49
CA ALA A 138 -19.96 -2.93 1.03
C ALA A 138 -19.45 -2.03 2.16
N ILE A 139 -18.81 -2.66 3.15
CA ILE A 139 -18.06 -1.96 4.19
C ILE A 139 -16.75 -1.48 3.57
N LEU A 140 -16.53 -0.17 3.61
CA LEU A 140 -15.41 0.51 2.96
C LEU A 140 -14.27 0.75 3.94
N ASP A 141 -13.06 0.83 3.39
CA ASP A 141 -11.88 1.25 4.15
C ASP A 141 -11.83 2.78 4.23
N TRP A 142 -11.34 3.30 5.37
CA TRP A 142 -11.11 4.73 5.54
C TRP A 142 -9.78 5.13 4.88
N SER A 143 -9.71 4.97 3.56
CA SER A 143 -8.52 5.26 2.76
C SER A 143 -8.85 5.61 1.32
N ASP A 144 -8.12 6.57 0.77
CA ASP A 144 -7.90 6.66 -0.67
C ASP A 144 -6.62 5.91 -1.04
N TYR A 145 -6.52 5.43 -2.27
CA TYR A 145 -5.36 4.68 -2.75
C TYR A 145 -5.01 5.04 -4.19
N PHE A 146 -3.81 4.64 -4.60
CA PHE A 146 -3.41 4.63 -5.99
C PHE A 146 -2.83 3.27 -6.34
N PHE A 147 -3.27 2.68 -7.44
CA PHE A 147 -2.75 1.39 -7.90
C PHE A 147 -2.23 1.48 -9.33
N LEU A 148 -1.06 0.91 -9.59
CA LEU A 148 -0.48 0.83 -10.94
C LEU A 148 0.10 -0.55 -11.19
N HIS A 149 -0.14 -1.08 -12.39
CA HIS A 149 0.71 -2.13 -12.91
C HIS A 149 2.08 -1.53 -13.25
N PHE A 150 3.07 -1.81 -12.40
CA PHE A 150 4.42 -1.30 -12.59
C PHE A 150 5.26 -2.20 -13.50
N MET A 151 5.16 -3.52 -13.35
CA MET A 151 5.89 -4.51 -14.13
C MET A 151 5.01 -5.73 -14.45
N PRO A 152 5.22 -6.40 -15.59
CA PRO A 152 6.10 -6.01 -16.69
C PRO A 152 5.61 -4.77 -17.45
N ALA A 153 6.50 -4.13 -18.22
CA ALA A 153 6.16 -2.91 -18.97
C ALA A 153 4.97 -3.07 -19.93
N SER A 154 4.72 -4.30 -20.42
CA SER A 154 3.58 -4.61 -21.30
C SER A 154 2.22 -4.47 -20.63
N LEU A 155 2.14 -4.46 -19.29
CA LEU A 155 0.90 -4.25 -18.55
C LEU A 155 0.68 -2.79 -18.14
N ARG A 156 1.64 -1.89 -18.42
CA ARG A 156 1.51 -0.49 -18.03
C ARG A 156 0.45 0.21 -18.85
N ASN A 157 -0.50 0.82 -18.16
CA ASN A 157 -1.46 1.72 -18.77
C ASN A 157 -1.05 3.18 -18.52
N GLU A 158 -0.27 3.78 -19.43
CA GLU A 158 0.26 5.15 -19.32
C GLU A 158 -0.81 6.23 -19.09
N SER A 159 -2.07 5.97 -19.47
CA SER A 159 -3.19 6.88 -19.22
C SER A 159 -3.60 6.94 -17.74
N LYS A 160 -3.32 5.89 -16.96
CA LYS A 160 -3.57 5.84 -15.51
C LYS A 160 -2.42 6.41 -14.69
N TRP A 161 -1.29 6.75 -15.30
CA TRP A 161 -0.17 7.35 -14.57
C TRP A 161 -0.43 8.84 -14.31
N PRO A 162 -0.07 9.37 -13.13
CA PRO A 162 -0.28 10.78 -12.84
C PRO A 162 0.59 11.67 -13.73
N ALA A 163 0.04 12.76 -14.24
CA ALA A 163 0.81 13.77 -14.97
C ALA A 163 1.65 14.66 -14.03
N MET A 164 1.20 14.79 -12.78
CA MET A 164 1.82 15.62 -11.74
C MET A 164 2.02 14.85 -10.44
N PRO A 165 3.16 15.00 -9.75
CA PRO A 165 4.36 15.66 -10.25
C PRO A 165 5.01 14.87 -11.40
N GLN A 166 5.57 15.56 -12.41
CA GLN A 166 6.16 14.93 -13.59
C GLN A 166 7.24 13.89 -13.23
N SER A 167 7.93 14.14 -12.12
CA SER A 167 8.92 13.26 -11.51
C SER A 167 8.37 11.88 -11.11
N LEU A 168 7.06 11.68 -10.91
CA LEU A 168 6.50 10.34 -10.69
C LEU A 168 6.65 9.44 -11.93
N ARG A 169 6.46 10.01 -13.12
CA ARG A 169 6.67 9.27 -14.37
C ARG A 169 8.14 8.91 -14.58
N PHE A 170 9.06 9.78 -14.16
CA PHE A 170 10.50 9.52 -14.27
C PHE A 170 11.07 8.67 -13.12
N ALA A 171 10.48 8.72 -11.93
CA ALA A 171 10.87 7.87 -10.79
C ALA A 171 10.63 6.39 -11.07
N SER A 172 9.75 6.07 -12.03
CA SER A 172 9.62 4.71 -12.59
C SER A 172 10.95 4.16 -13.11
N SER A 173 11.78 4.97 -13.78
CA SER A 173 13.10 4.52 -14.27
C SER A 173 14.08 4.17 -13.13
N ALA A 174 14.02 4.89 -12.01
CA ALA A 174 14.83 4.60 -10.83
C ALA A 174 14.36 3.32 -10.10
N LEU A 175 13.05 3.06 -10.10
CA LEU A 175 12.45 1.82 -9.59
C LEU A 175 12.68 0.61 -10.51
N GLU A 176 12.73 0.82 -11.83
CA GLU A 176 13.15 -0.19 -12.81
C GLU A 176 14.60 -0.62 -12.59
N THR A 177 15.47 0.33 -12.20
CA THR A 177 16.87 0.03 -11.85
C THR A 177 16.98 -0.85 -10.60
N TYR A 178 15.98 -0.81 -9.71
CA TYR A 178 15.89 -1.70 -8.54
C TYR A 178 15.13 -3.01 -8.81
N SER A 179 14.36 -3.07 -9.91
CA SER A 179 13.58 -4.25 -10.29
C SER A 179 14.36 -5.25 -11.17
N ASN A 180 15.61 -4.93 -11.52
CA ASN A 180 16.52 -5.76 -12.31
C ASN A 180 17.67 -6.30 -11.46
#